data_AF-A0A506X7L0-F1
#
_entry.id   AF-A0A506X7L0-F1
#
_cell.length_a   1.000
_cell.length_b   1.000
_cell.length_c   1.000
_cell.angle_alpha   90.00
_cell.angle_beta   90.00
_cell.angle_gamma   90.00
#
_symmetry.space_group_name_H-M   'P 1'
#
loop_
_entity.id
_entity.type
_entity.pdbx_description
1 polymer ?
#
loop_
_entity_poly.entity_id
_entity_poly.type
_entity_poly.pdbx_seq_one_letter_code
_entity_poly.pdbx_strand_id
1 'polypeptide(L)' 'AQTTLMSDGASVYLCTSDDEVIDLVSRGQGVFGIAVGKVLREVESSLVELDSASVDPADELAARRAKRAAS' A
#
# COMPACT_ATOMS: atom_id res chain seq x y z
N ALA A 1 -14.21 -12.37 -2.45
CA ALA A 1 -14.49 -11.14 -3.23
C ALA A 1 -13.23 -10.79 -4.01
N GLN A 2 -13.34 -10.61 -5.32
CA GLN A 2 -12.22 -10.19 -6.16
C GLN A 2 -12.20 -8.67 -6.15
N THR A 3 -11.14 -8.09 -5.57
CA THR A 3 -10.99 -6.64 -5.48
C THR A 3 -10.16 -6.18 -6.67
N THR A 4 -10.73 -5.35 -7.54
CA THR A 4 -10.09 -4.86 -8.76
C THR A 4 -9.82 -3.37 -8.62
N LEU A 5 -8.55 -2.97 -8.73
CA LEU A 5 -8.20 -1.56 -8.83
C LEU A 5 -8.11 -1.16 -10.30
N MET A 6 -8.75 -0.06 -10.66
CA MET A 6 -8.73 0.52 -12.01
C MET A 6 -8.14 1.93 -11.96
N SER A 7 -7.38 2.34 -12.98
CA SER A 7 -6.93 3.73 -13.11
C SER A 7 -7.19 4.27 -14.52
N ASP A 8 -7.61 5.52 -14.62
CA ASP A 8 -7.78 6.30 -15.86
C ASP A 8 -6.59 7.21 -16.17
N GLY A 9 -5.51 7.11 -15.39
CA GLY A 9 -4.33 7.97 -15.49
C GLY A 9 -4.37 9.24 -14.64
N ALA A 10 -5.52 9.59 -14.04
CA ALA A 10 -5.65 10.71 -13.09
C ALA A 10 -6.04 10.24 -11.68
N SER A 11 -6.90 9.24 -11.58
CA SER A 11 -7.41 8.68 -10.33
C SER A 11 -7.30 7.15 -10.31
N VAL A 12 -7.45 6.59 -9.10
CA VAL A 12 -7.50 5.14 -8.86
C VAL A 12 -8.84 4.80 -8.21
N TYR A 13 -9.50 3.77 -8.71
CA TYR A 13 -10.83 3.33 -8.32
C TYR A 13 -10.79 1.91 -7.78
N LEU A 14 -11.56 1.67 -6.72
CA LEU A 14 -11.78 0.36 -6.12
C LEU A 14 -13.10 -0.21 -6.63
N CYS A 15 -13.03 -1.18 -7.53
CA CYS A 15 -14.19 -1.89 -8.02
C CYS A 15 -14.37 -3.18 -7.23
N THR A 16 -15.57 -3.35 -6.68
CA THR A 16 -16.00 -4.54 -5.93
C THR A 16 -17.00 -5.41 -6.71
N SER A 17 -17.43 -4.94 -7.88
CA SER A 17 -18.30 -5.64 -8.83
C SER A 17 -17.88 -5.40 -10.28
N ASP A 18 -18.33 -6.28 -11.19
CA ASP A 18 -18.08 -6.14 -12.63
C ASP A 18 -18.80 -4.92 -13.22
N ASP A 19 -19.98 -4.57 -12.70
CA ASP A 19 -20.75 -3.40 -13.16
C ASP A 19 -20.00 -2.08 -12.91
N GLU A 20 -19.30 -1.95 -11.77
CA GLU A 20 -18.46 -0.79 -11.48
C GLU A 20 -17.27 -0.67 -12.44
N VAL A 21 -16.71 -1.80 -12.87
CA VAL A 21 -15.65 -1.81 -13.88
C VAL A 21 -16.21 -1.34 -15.23
N ILE A 22 -17.38 -1.85 -15.61
CA ILE A 22 -18.04 -1.51 -16.87
C ILE A 22 -18.40 -0.01 -16.89
N ASP A 23 -18.99 0.53 -15.83
CA ASP A 23 -19.37 1.95 -15.77
C ASP A 23 -18.15 2.86 -15.94
N LEU A 24 -17.01 2.48 -15.37
CA LEU A 24 -15.78 3.24 -15.49
C LEU A 24 -15.21 3.21 -16.93
N VAL A 25 -15.19 2.04 -17.58
CA VAL A 25 -14.74 1.88 -18.98
C VAL A 25 -15.67 2.63 -19.95
N SER A 26 -16.97 2.64 -19.64
CA SER A 26 -18.03 3.23 -20.47
C SER A 26 -17.92 4.76 -20.59
N ARG A 27 -17.17 5.42 -19.69
CA ARG A 27 -16.94 6.88 -19.72
C ARG A 27 -16.03 7.36 -20.85
N GLY A 28 -15.50 6.44 -21.67
CA GLY A 28 -14.74 6.77 -22.88
C GLY A 28 -13.27 7.14 -22.62
N GLN A 29 -12.77 6.87 -21.42
CA GLN A 29 -11.37 7.07 -21.04
C GLN A 29 -10.64 5.73 -20.99
N GLY A 30 -9.41 5.68 -21.52
CA GLY A 30 -8.59 4.48 -21.45
C GLY A 30 -8.25 4.18 -19.99
N VAL A 31 -8.54 2.95 -19.55
CA VAL A 31 -8.32 2.52 -18.16
C VAL A 31 -7.39 1.32 -18.10
N PHE A 32 -6.50 1.32 -17.11
CA PHE A 32 -5.56 0.24 -16.81
C PHE A 32 -6.02 -0.52 -15.56
N GLY A 33 -6.09 -1.84 -15.64
CA GLY A 33 -6.40 -2.71 -14.50
C GLY A 33 -5.14 -3.06 -13.69
N ILE A 34 -5.24 -2.99 -12.36
CA ILE A 34 -4.17 -3.36 -11.41
C ILE A 34 -4.59 -4.64 -10.69
N ALA A 35 -3.82 -5.72 -10.88
CA ALA A 35 -4.09 -7.02 -10.28
C ALA A 35 -3.59 -7.09 -8.82
N VAL A 36 -4.41 -6.60 -7.88
CA VAL A 36 -4.05 -6.54 -6.46
C VAL A 36 -3.90 -7.92 -5.82
N GLY A 37 -4.76 -8.89 -6.19
CA GLY A 37 -4.75 -10.21 -5.56
C GLY A 37 -3.43 -10.99 -5.73
N LYS A 38 -2.68 -10.73 -6.82
CA LYS A 38 -1.36 -11.32 -7.04
C LYS A 38 -0.27 -10.60 -6.23
N VAL A 39 -0.33 -9.27 -6.19
CA VAL A 39 0.60 -8.42 -5.43
C VAL A 39 0.46 -8.64 -3.92
N LEU A 40 -0.76 -8.81 -3.41
CA LEU A 40 -1.00 -9.04 -1.98
C LEU A 40 -0.25 -10.27 -1.47
N ARG A 41 -0.29 -11.39 -2.22
CA ARG A 41 0.43 -12.62 -1.85
C ARG A 41 1.95 -12.43 -1.85
N GLU A 42 2.46 -11.62 -2.78
CA GLU A 42 3.88 -11.29 -2.86
C GLU A 42 4.32 -10.43 -1.66
N VAL A 43 3.52 -9.42 -1.30
CA VAL A 43 3.76 -8.57 -0.12
C VAL A 43 3.66 -9.36 1.17
N GLU A 44 2.68 -10.25 1.32
CA GLU A 44 2.57 -11.15 2.47
C GLU A 44 3.83 -12.03 2.60
N SER A 45 4.35 -12.56 1.50
CA SER A 45 5.61 -13.32 1.50
C SER A 45 6.78 -12.45 1.94
N SER A 46 6.93 -11.24 1.39
CA SER A 46 8.00 -10.32 1.78
C SER A 46 7.90 -9.91 3.26
N LEU A 47 6.69 -9.72 3.80
CA LEU A 47 6.48 -9.39 5.21
C LEU A 47 6.88 -10.52 6.15
N VAL A 48 6.72 -11.79 5.74
CA VAL A 48 7.19 -12.96 6.50
C VAL A 48 8.72 -13.05 6.51
N GLU A 49 9.38 -12.60 5.45
CA GLU A 49 10.84 -12.58 5.34
C GLU A 49 11.49 -11.41 6.09
N LEU A 50 10.73 -10.38 6.46
CA LEU A 50 11.23 -9.29 7.28
C LEU A 50 11.41 -9.74 8.72
N ASP A 51 12.66 -9.70 9.17
CA ASP A 51 13.01 -9.96 10.57
C ASP A 51 12.33 -8.92 11.46
N SER A 52 11.73 -9.36 12.58
CA SER A 52 11.07 -8.45 13.50
C SER A 52 12.12 -7.57 14.16
N ALA A 53 12.32 -6.35 13.65
CA ALA A 53 13.14 -5.37 14.31
C ALA A 53 12.53 -5.09 15.69
N SER A 54 13.23 -5.47 16.75
CA SER A 54 12.88 -5.05 18.10
C SER A 54 12.97 -3.52 18.12
N VAL A 55 11.83 -2.85 18.19
CA VAL A 55 11.79 -1.42 18.48
C VAL A 55 12.36 -1.28 19.89
N ASP A 56 13.57 -0.76 20.01
CA ASP A 56 14.09 -0.35 21.32
C ASP A 56 13.11 0.68 21.87
N PRO A 57 12.44 0.42 23.02
CA PRO A 57 11.49 1.37 23.59
C PRO A 57 12.15 2.67 24.05
N ALA A 58 13.49 2.74 24.05
CA ALA A 58 14.20 4.00 24.20
C ALA A 58 13.98 4.88 22.96
N ASP A 59 13.30 6.01 23.16
CA ASP A 59 13.21 7.08 22.18
C ASP A 59 14.63 7.54 21.78
N GLU A 60 15.09 7.10 20.60
CA GLU A 60 16.40 7.46 20.06
C GLU A 60 16.61 8.98 20.01
N LEU A 61 15.55 9.75 19.78
CA LEU A 61 15.61 11.21 19.76
C LEU A 61 15.82 11.76 21.17
N ALA A 62 15.16 11.19 22.19
CA ALA A 62 15.40 11.54 23.59
C ALA A 62 16.83 11.19 24.02
N ALA A 63 17.36 10.02 23.65
CA ALA A 63 18.73 9.62 23.92
C ALA A 63 19.75 10.58 23.27
N ARG A 64 19.51 10.96 21.99
CA ARG A 64 20.34 11.95 21.28
C ARG A 64 20.29 13.33 21.94
N ARG A 65 19.13 13.76 22.44
CA ARG A 65 18.98 15.03 23.17
C ARG A 65 19.75 15.01 24.49
N ALA A 66 19.65 13.94 25.27
CA ALA A 66 20.39 13.79 26.53
C ALA A 66 21.91 13.85 26.29
N LYS A 67 22.41 13.18 25.24
CA LYS A 67 23.84 13.21 24.87
C LYS A 67 24.33 14.61 24.46
N ARG A 68 23.48 15.42 23.83
CA ARG A 68 23.80 16.82 23.50
C ARG A 68 23.75 17.74 24.72
N ALA A 69 22.85 17.49 25.67
CA ALA A 69 22.75 18.30 26.90
C ALA A 69 23.89 18.01 27.89
N ALA A 70 24.52 16.84 27.79
CA ALA A 70 25.66 16.43 28.62
C ALA A 70 27.04 16.81 28.03
N SER A 71 27.07 17.47 26.87
CA SER A 71 28.28 18.01 26.22
C SER A 71 28.29 19.53 26.28
#